data_AF-B6G8L8-F1
#
_entry.id   AF-B6G8L8-F1
#
_cell.length_a   1.000
_cell.length_b   1.000
_cell.length_c   1.000
_cell.angle_alpha   90.00
_cell.angle_beta   90.00
_cell.angle_gamma   90.00
#
_symmetry.space_group_name_H-M   'P 1'
#
loop_
_entity.id
_entity.type
_entity.pdbx_description
1 polymer ?
#
loop_
_entity_poly.entity_id
_entity_poly.type
_entity_poly.pdbx_seq_one_letter_code
_entity_poly.pdbx_strand_id
1 'polypeptide(L)'
;RAFGESTVRSDMPSGLVEAVDRMDPAGRRQTLRSISRAAEVSGFEAACGAALRVVEGGRAPDDATVDVLARRIAAGGAEAEGGADLGVYDGFLRGGARHAG
;
A
#
# COMPACT_ATOMS: atom_id res chain seq x y z
N ARG A 1 23.92 14.28 -6.90
CA ARG A 1 23.56 13.22 -7.87
C ARG A 1 22.08 12.95 -7.73
N ALA A 2 21.32 13.05 -8.83
CA ALA A 2 19.87 12.90 -8.81
C ALA A 2 19.48 11.43 -8.66
N PHE A 3 18.40 11.16 -7.92
CA PHE A 3 17.84 9.81 -7.71
C PHE A 3 17.37 9.15 -9.04
N GLY A 4 17.33 9.92 -10.12
CA GLY A 4 17.01 9.46 -11.47
C GLY A 4 18.06 8.54 -12.12
N GLU A 5 19.31 8.52 -11.64
CA GLU A 5 20.42 7.77 -12.25
C GLU A 5 20.79 6.45 -11.52
N SER A 6 20.07 6.07 -10.46
CA SER A 6 20.37 4.84 -9.73
C SER A 6 19.69 3.61 -10.36
N THR A 7 20.41 2.49 -10.46
CA THR A 7 19.89 1.16 -10.88
C THR A 7 18.63 0.74 -10.12
N VAL A 8 18.52 1.14 -8.85
CA VAL A 8 17.35 0.94 -7.98
C VAL A 8 16.05 1.54 -8.54
N ARG A 9 16.11 2.56 -9.43
CA ARG A 9 14.91 3.11 -10.08
C ARG A 9 14.29 2.14 -11.09
N SER A 10 15.08 1.26 -11.71
CA SER A 10 14.55 0.23 -12.61
C SER A 10 13.69 -0.79 -11.87
N ASP A 11 13.94 -0.96 -10.57
CA ASP A 11 13.25 -1.92 -9.71
C ASP A 11 11.98 -1.33 -9.08
N MET A 12 11.73 -0.02 -9.27
CA MET A 12 10.53 0.66 -8.78
C MET A 12 9.44 0.73 -9.85
N PRO A 13 8.17 0.45 -9.49
CA PRO A 13 7.04 0.62 -10.41
C PRO A 13 6.91 2.07 -10.88
N SER A 14 6.66 2.28 -12.18
CA SER A 14 6.51 3.62 -12.76
C SER A 14 5.41 4.45 -12.10
N GLY A 15 4.27 3.83 -11.78
CA GLY A 15 3.17 4.51 -11.08
C GLY A 15 3.56 5.03 -9.69
N LEU A 16 4.44 4.32 -8.98
CA LEU A 16 4.94 4.77 -7.67
C LEU A 16 5.90 5.96 -7.84
N VAL A 17 6.75 5.93 -8.85
CA VAL A 17 7.67 7.02 -9.18
C VAL A 17 6.90 8.30 -9.49
N GLU A 18 5.90 8.23 -10.37
CA GLU A 18 5.04 9.36 -10.72
C GLU A 18 4.26 9.91 -9.51
N ALA A 19 3.78 9.03 -8.63
CA ALA A 19 3.11 9.46 -7.40
C ALA A 19 4.07 10.21 -6.48
N VAL A 20 5.28 9.69 -6.25
CA VAL A 20 6.28 10.30 -5.38
C VAL A 20 6.80 11.63 -5.94
N ASP A 21 6.95 11.75 -7.27
CA ASP A 21 7.42 12.98 -7.91
C ASP A 21 6.39 14.13 -7.79
N ARG A 22 5.09 13.81 -7.65
CA ARG A 22 4.03 14.80 -7.39
C ARG A 22 3.88 15.20 -5.91
N MET A 23 4.47 14.45 -4.99
CA MET A 23 4.38 14.75 -3.56
C MET A 23 5.22 15.98 -3.18
N ASP A 24 4.82 16.64 -2.09
CA ASP A 24 5.66 17.65 -1.47
C ASP A 24 6.96 17.04 -0.89
N PRO A 25 7.96 17.85 -0.52
CA PRO A 25 9.23 17.34 0.01
C PRO A 25 9.10 16.51 1.29
N ALA A 26 8.08 16.76 2.12
CA ALA A 26 7.88 16.03 3.36
C ALA A 26 7.28 14.64 3.10
N GLY A 27 6.23 14.58 2.28
CA GLY A 27 5.57 13.34 1.85
C GLY A 27 6.52 12.44 1.06
N ARG A 28 7.35 13.01 0.18
CA ARG A 28 8.40 12.24 -0.52
C ARG A 28 9.41 11.62 0.45
N ARG A 29 9.94 12.39 1.40
CA ARG A 29 10.89 11.87 2.41
C ARG A 29 10.25 10.79 3.28
N GLN A 30 9.00 10.97 3.67
CA GLN A 30 8.26 9.99 4.45
C GLN A 30 8.08 8.68 3.68
N THR A 31 7.58 8.76 2.45
CA THR A 31 7.35 7.60 1.59
C THR A 31 8.63 6.77 1.38
N LEU A 32 9.74 7.43 1.02
CA LEU A 32 11.01 6.74 0.79
C LEU A 32 11.56 6.10 2.07
N ARG A 33 11.35 6.75 3.22
CA ARG A 33 11.74 6.19 4.53
C ARG A 33 10.93 4.95 4.88
N SER A 34 9.62 4.97 4.63
CA SER A 34 8.73 3.84 4.90
C SER A 34 9.05 2.64 4.01
N ILE A 35 9.32 2.88 2.72
CA ILE A 35 9.79 1.84 1.79
C ILE A 35 11.12 1.26 2.26
N SER A 36 12.09 2.11 2.58
CA SER A 36 13.41 1.67 3.06
C SER A 36 13.29 0.80 4.30
N ARG A 37 12.46 1.17 5.28
CA ARG A 37 12.25 0.35 6.49
C ARG A 37 11.59 -0.99 6.20
N ALA A 38 10.54 -1.00 5.39
CA ALA A 38 9.84 -2.25 5.09
C ALA A 38 10.70 -3.22 4.25
N ALA A 39 11.56 -2.67 3.39
CA ALA A 39 12.47 -3.46 2.56
C ALA A 39 13.48 -4.28 3.38
N GLU A 40 13.90 -3.80 4.55
CA GLU A 40 14.81 -4.52 5.46
C GLU A 40 14.25 -5.88 5.91
N VAL A 41 12.92 -6.01 5.98
CA VAL A 41 12.26 -7.23 6.48
C VAL A 41 11.60 -8.03 5.37
N SER A 42 10.96 -7.34 4.41
CA SER A 42 10.09 -7.97 3.41
C SER A 42 10.69 -7.96 2.00
N GLY A 43 11.87 -7.37 1.81
CA GLY A 43 12.48 -7.16 0.51
C GLY A 43 11.96 -5.91 -0.21
N PHE A 44 12.79 -5.38 -1.10
CA PHE A 44 12.54 -4.11 -1.78
C PHE A 44 11.33 -4.16 -2.73
N GLU A 45 11.17 -5.24 -3.48
CA GLU A 45 10.04 -5.44 -4.40
C GLU A 45 8.70 -5.41 -3.66
N ALA A 46 8.59 -6.16 -2.55
CA ALA A 46 7.39 -6.18 -1.73
C ALA A 46 7.10 -4.81 -1.10
N ALA A 47 8.13 -4.10 -0.64
CA ALA A 47 7.98 -2.75 -0.10
C ALA A 47 7.51 -1.74 -1.16
N CYS A 48 8.03 -1.82 -2.39
CA CYS A 48 7.59 -0.99 -3.50
C CYS A 48 6.16 -1.31 -3.94
N GLY A 49 5.81 -2.60 -4.04
CA GLY A 49 4.43 -3.03 -4.34
C GLY A 49 3.44 -2.57 -3.27
N ALA A 50 3.83 -2.62 -2.00
CA ALA A 50 3.03 -2.10 -0.89
C ALA A 50 2.79 -0.59 -1.03
N ALA A 51 3.86 0.20 -1.23
CA ALA A 51 3.74 1.64 -1.39
C ALA A 51 2.91 2.03 -2.62
N LEU A 52 3.06 1.31 -3.74
CA LEU A 52 2.25 1.50 -4.95
C LEU A 52 0.76 1.36 -4.63
N ARG A 53 0.35 0.27 -3.96
CA ARG A 53 -1.06 0.07 -3.60
C ARG A 53 -1.62 1.16 -2.69
N VAL A 54 -0.78 1.74 -1.82
CA VAL A 54 -1.21 2.85 -0.95
C VAL A 54 -1.47 4.11 -1.76
N VAL A 55 -0.58 4.45 -2.71
CA VAL A 55 -0.76 5.65 -3.56
C VAL A 55 -1.88 5.49 -4.57
N GLU A 56 -2.07 4.29 -5.13
CA GLU A 56 -3.22 3.96 -5.99
C GLU A 56 -4.55 4.07 -5.22
N GLY A 57 -4.53 3.75 -3.92
CA GLY A 57 -5.63 4.00 -3.00
C GLY A 57 -5.80 5.47 -2.57
N GLY A 58 -5.04 6.40 -3.14
CA GLY A 58 -5.14 7.84 -2.88
C GLY A 58 -4.59 8.30 -1.54
N ARG A 59 -3.80 7.47 -0.85
CA ARG A 59 -3.22 7.79 0.47
C ARG A 59 -1.70 7.99 0.35
N ALA A 60 -1.15 8.77 1.28
CA ALA A 60 0.29 8.88 1.43
C ALA A 60 0.82 7.61 2.15
N PRO A 61 1.89 6.97 1.64
CA PRO A 61 2.53 5.84 2.32
C PRO A 61 3.07 6.22 3.70
N ASP A 62 2.65 5.50 4.73
CA ASP A 62 3.17 5.57 6.09
C ASP A 62 3.82 4.24 6.50
N ASP A 63 4.62 4.27 7.58
CA ASP A 63 5.42 3.12 8.00
C ASP A 63 4.58 1.88 8.31
N ALA A 64 3.46 2.05 9.01
CA ALA A 64 2.65 0.92 9.47
C ALA A 64 1.93 0.27 8.30
N THR A 65 1.30 1.08 7.43
CA THR A 65 0.58 0.58 6.27
C THR A 65 1.52 -0.12 5.29
N VAL A 66 2.70 0.45 5.03
CA VAL A 66 3.69 -0.14 4.12
C VAL A 66 4.28 -1.43 4.70
N ASP A 67 4.62 -1.49 5.99
CA ASP A 67 5.16 -2.70 6.62
C ASP A 67 4.16 -3.88 6.56
N VAL A 68 2.90 -3.65 6.93
CA VAL A 68 1.86 -4.70 6.91
C VAL A 68 1.62 -5.23 5.50
N LEU A 69 1.50 -4.33 4.51
CA LEU A 69 1.29 -4.72 3.12
C LEU A 69 2.51 -5.43 2.52
N ALA A 70 3.72 -4.96 2.83
CA ALA A 70 4.95 -5.56 2.32
C ALA A 70 5.13 -6.99 2.87
N ARG A 71 4.87 -7.21 4.16
CA ARG A 71 4.89 -8.56 4.76
C ARG A 71 3.88 -9.49 4.10
N ARG A 72 2.68 -8.98 3.81
CA ARG A 72 1.64 -9.76 3.13
C ARG A 72 2.08 -10.16 1.71
N ILE A 73 2.68 -9.24 0.95
CA ILE A 73 3.22 -9.52 -0.39
C ILE A 73 4.34 -10.55 -0.32
N ALA A 74 5.31 -10.36 0.58
CA ALA A 74 6.44 -11.26 0.75
C ALA A 74 6.03 -12.68 1.18
N ALA A 75 4.94 -12.81 1.95
CA ALA A 75 4.37 -14.10 2.33
C ALA A 75 3.63 -14.81 1.18
N GLY A 76 3.59 -14.24 -0.02
CA GLY A 76 2.80 -14.75 -1.14
C GLY A 76 1.29 -14.61 -0.91
N GLY A 77 0.89 -13.71 0.00
CA GLY A 77 -0.52 -13.47 0.30
C GLY A 77 -1.23 -12.99 -0.96
N ALA A 78 -2.21 -13.78 -1.41
CA ALA A 78 -2.98 -13.51 -2.62
C ALA A 78 -3.41 -12.03 -2.68
N GLU A 79 -3.24 -11.45 -3.87
CA GLU A 79 -3.98 -10.27 -4.29
C GLU A 79 -5.44 -10.64 -4.12
N ALA A 80 -6.07 -10.16 -3.05
CA ALA A 80 -7.51 -10.33 -2.91
C ALA A 80 -8.12 -9.44 -3.99
N GLU A 81 -8.29 -9.98 -5.20
CA GLU A 81 -9.23 -9.43 -6.16
C GLU A 81 -10.59 -9.42 -5.48
N GLY A 82 -11.01 -8.24 -5.06
CA GLY A 82 -12.16 -8.07 -4.17
C GLY A 82 -11.75 -8.19 -2.71
N GLY A 83 -11.90 -7.08 -1.97
CA GLY A 83 -11.95 -7.14 -0.51
C GLY A 83 -13.01 -8.14 -0.03
N ALA A 84 -12.98 -8.50 1.25
CA ALA A 84 -14.01 -9.37 1.83
C ALA A 84 -15.40 -8.90 1.39
N ASP A 85 -16.24 -9.81 0.87
CA ASP A 85 -17.62 -9.50 0.51
C ASP A 85 -18.37 -9.08 1.78
N LEU A 86 -18.48 -7.76 1.97
CA LEU A 86 -19.18 -7.18 3.11
C LEU A 86 -20.69 -7.22 2.93
N GLY A 87 -21.21 -7.61 1.76
CA GLY A 87 -22.63 -7.78 1.50
C GLY A 87 -23.27 -8.86 2.40
N VAL A 88 -22.46 -9.79 2.93
CA VAL A 88 -22.89 -10.75 3.96
C VAL A 88 -23.38 -10.03 5.24
N TYR A 89 -22.78 -8.88 5.60
CA TYR A 89 -23.21 -8.11 6.78
C TYR A 89 -24.49 -7.30 6.54
N ASP A 90 -24.88 -7.04 5.29
CA ASP A 90 -26.13 -6.35 4.97
C ASP A 90 -27.36 -7.17 5.42
N GLY A 91 -27.26 -8.50 5.39
CA GLY A 91 -28.30 -9.39 5.91
C GLY A 91 -28.50 -9.26 7.42
N PHE A 92 -27.42 -8.96 8.16
CA PHE A 92 -27.47 -8.72 9.60
C PHE A 92 -28.11 -7.37 9.91
N LEU A 93 -27.76 -6.31 9.17
CA LEU A 93 -28.37 -4.98 9.30
C LEU A 93 -29.87 -4.97 8.94
N ARG A 94 -30.26 -5.72 7.90
CA ARG A 94 -31.67 -5.91 7.52
C ARG A 94 -32.43 -6.85 8.49
N GLY A 95 -31.71 -7.61 9.31
CA GLY A 95 -32.23 -8.46 10.38
C GLY A 95 -32.70 -7.70 11.62
N GLY A 96 -32.01 -6.63 11.99
CA GLY A 96 -32.33 -5.83 13.18
C GLY A 96 -33.61 -5.00 13.08
N ALA A 97 -34.00 -4.59 11.86
CA ALA A 97 -35.18 -3.75 11.64
C ALA A 97 -36.54 -4.46 11.88
N ARG A 98 -36.54 -5.80 11.95
CA ARG A 98 -37.75 -6.63 12.15
C ARG A 98 -38.00 -7.04 13.61
N HIS A 99 -37.18 -6.53 14.54
CA HIS A 99 -37.33 -6.72 15.99
C HIS A 99 -37.56 -5.41 16.75
N ALA A 100 -37.77 -4.30 16.03
CA ALA A 100 -38.27 -3.04 16.58
C ALA A 100 -39.73 -2.86 16.13
N GLY A 101 -40.64 -3.64 16.73
CA GLY A 101 -42.08 -3.56 16.52
C GLY A 101 -42.79 -4.03 17.78
#